data_AF-A0A930VVF8-F1
#
_entry.id   AF-A0A930VVF8-F1
#
_cell.length_a   1.000
_cell.length_b   1.000
_cell.length_c   1.000
_cell.angle_alpha   90.00
_cell.angle_beta   90.00
_cell.angle_gamma   90.00
#
_symmetry.space_group_name_H-M   'P 1'
#
loop_
_entity.id
_entity.type
_entity.pdbx_description
1 polymer ?
#
loop_
_entity_poly.entity_id
_entity_poly.type
_entity_poly.pdbx_seq_one_letter_code
_entity_poly.pdbx_strand_id
1 'polypeptide(L)'
;MAQEKLFNGSSVQSPVKNADGTVTFNLYAPQARQVSVSGDFLPTVKMKTPEGEFDAPGNAQLTKNAQGMWSYTTAVLSPELYSYAFNVDGLNINDPANIYMNRDISTYSNIFIITKTKGDKGYLYSINEVPHGNLAKVWYESPMLKMQRRMTIYTPAGYDKGKAYPVLYLLHG
;
A
#
# COMPACT_ATOMS: atom_id res chain seq x y z
N MET A 1 1.50 21.31 -14.93
CA MET A 1 0.68 20.74 -16.02
C MET A 1 0.69 19.24 -15.84
N ALA A 2 -0.44 18.65 -15.42
CA ALA A 2 -0.57 17.20 -15.32
C ALA A 2 -1.02 16.67 -16.68
N GLN A 3 -0.25 15.75 -17.26
CA GLN A 3 -0.59 15.06 -18.49
C GLN A 3 -1.57 13.93 -18.15
N GLU A 4 -2.87 14.10 -18.45
CA GLU A 4 -3.80 12.98 -18.50
C GLU A 4 -3.58 12.20 -19.80
N LYS A 5 -3.34 10.90 -19.68
CA LYS A 5 -3.25 10.00 -20.83
C LYS A 5 -4.67 9.55 -21.19
N LEU A 6 -5.32 10.29 -22.09
CA LEU A 6 -6.72 10.10 -22.48
C LEU A 6 -7.00 8.83 -23.32
N PHE A 7 -5.98 8.12 -23.80
CA PHE A 7 -6.15 7.02 -24.73
C PHE A 7 -5.13 5.89 -24.49
N ASN A 8 -5.53 4.88 -23.72
CA ASN A 8 -5.26 3.44 -23.92
C ASN A 8 -5.36 2.67 -22.60
N GLY A 9 -6.35 1.78 -22.53
CA GLY A 9 -6.51 0.78 -21.48
C GLY A 9 -7.98 0.54 -21.24
N SER A 10 -8.44 -0.70 -21.42
CA SER A 10 -9.57 -1.19 -20.62
C SER A 10 -9.36 -0.68 -19.19
N SER A 11 -10.35 -0.02 -18.60
CA SER A 11 -10.23 0.52 -17.23
C SER A 11 -10.19 -0.65 -16.25
N VAL A 12 -9.04 -1.31 -16.17
CA VAL A 12 -8.79 -2.38 -15.21
C VAL A 12 -8.93 -1.74 -13.85
N GLN A 13 -9.87 -2.22 -13.05
CA GLN A 13 -9.99 -1.84 -11.67
C GLN A 13 -9.29 -2.90 -10.83
N SER A 14 -8.35 -2.46 -10.01
CA SER A 14 -7.65 -3.33 -9.07
C SER A 14 -7.05 -2.47 -7.94
N PRO A 15 -7.13 -2.92 -6.67
CA PRO A 15 -7.98 -4.02 -6.21
C PRO A 15 -9.46 -3.59 -6.15
N VAL A 16 -10.38 -4.52 -6.41
CA VAL A 16 -11.84 -4.32 -6.25
C VAL A 16 -12.26 -4.86 -4.90
N LYS A 17 -12.87 -4.01 -4.06
CA LYS A 17 -13.45 -4.41 -2.78
C LYS A 17 -14.89 -4.87 -3.02
N ASN A 18 -15.17 -6.15 -2.80
CA ASN A 18 -16.48 -6.74 -3.07
C ASN A 18 -17.43 -6.53 -1.88
N ALA A 19 -18.74 -6.61 -2.15
CA ALA A 19 -19.78 -6.42 -1.13
C ALA A 19 -19.79 -7.52 -0.05
N ASP A 20 -19.25 -8.70 -0.36
CA ASP A 20 -19.11 -9.83 0.56
C ASP A 20 -17.86 -9.75 1.46
N GLY A 21 -17.06 -8.69 1.32
CA GLY A 21 -15.84 -8.48 2.10
C GLY A 21 -14.60 -9.21 1.57
N THR A 22 -14.69 -9.82 0.39
CA THR A 22 -13.53 -10.28 -0.37
C THR A 22 -12.91 -9.15 -1.19
N VAL A 23 -11.69 -9.36 -1.68
CA VAL A 23 -10.99 -8.43 -2.56
C VAL A 23 -10.53 -9.15 -3.81
N THR A 24 -10.82 -8.57 -4.97
CA THR A 24 -10.40 -9.09 -6.27
C THR A 24 -9.28 -8.24 -6.85
N PHE A 25 -8.16 -8.88 -7.16
CA PHE A 25 -7.02 -8.29 -7.85
C PHE A 25 -7.12 -8.60 -9.34
N ASN A 26 -6.93 -7.60 -10.19
CA ASN A 26 -7.01 -7.76 -11.63
C ASN A 26 -5.77 -7.18 -12.32
N LEU A 27 -5.21 -7.92 -13.29
CA LEU A 27 -4.08 -7.45 -14.09
C LEU A 27 -4.26 -7.86 -15.55
N TYR A 28 -4.27 -6.88 -16.46
CA TYR A 28 -4.26 -7.16 -17.89
C TYR A 28 -2.84 -7.45 -18.36
N ALA A 29 -2.54 -8.73 -18.63
CA ALA A 29 -1.24 -9.17 -19.10
C ALA A 29 -1.42 -10.35 -20.09
N PRO A 30 -1.92 -10.08 -21.31
CA PRO A 30 -2.34 -11.10 -22.26
C PRO A 30 -1.21 -12.00 -22.76
N GLN A 31 0.05 -11.59 -22.63
CA GLN A 31 1.22 -12.37 -23.03
C GLN A 31 1.96 -13.01 -21.84
N ALA A 32 1.57 -12.69 -20.60
CA ALA A 32 2.16 -13.34 -19.44
C ALA A 32 1.83 -14.83 -19.42
N ARG A 33 2.73 -15.64 -18.86
CA ARG A 33 2.57 -17.09 -18.70
C ARG A 33 2.10 -17.43 -17.30
N GLN A 34 2.57 -16.70 -16.30
CA GLN A 34 2.14 -16.81 -14.91
C GLN A 34 2.06 -15.43 -14.26
N VAL A 35 1.03 -15.27 -13.43
CA VAL A 35 0.86 -14.08 -12.58
C VAL A 35 0.48 -14.56 -11.19
N SER A 36 1.18 -14.07 -10.18
CA SER A 36 0.79 -14.22 -8.78
C SER A 36 0.70 -12.88 -8.07
N VAL A 37 -0.07 -12.83 -7.00
CA VAL A 37 -0.10 -11.71 -6.07
C VAL A 37 0.48 -12.16 -4.73
N SER A 38 1.28 -11.30 -4.12
CA SER A 38 1.80 -11.49 -2.77
C SER A 38 1.42 -10.28 -1.92
N GLY A 39 1.10 -10.53 -0.66
CA GLY A 39 0.68 -9.49 0.28
C GLY A 39 0.40 -10.04 1.66
N ASP A 40 0.26 -9.13 2.61
CA ASP A 40 -0.01 -9.40 4.04
C ASP A 40 -1.43 -9.95 4.32
N PHE A 41 -2.29 -10.01 3.30
CA PHE A 41 -3.58 -10.71 3.35
C PHE A 41 -3.47 -12.23 3.13
N LEU A 42 -2.27 -12.75 2.85
CA LEU A 42 -2.00 -14.17 2.68
C LEU A 42 -1.19 -14.71 3.88
N PRO A 43 -1.41 -15.98 4.31
CA PRO A 43 -0.57 -16.63 5.30
C PRO A 43 0.90 -16.62 4.88
N THR A 44 1.80 -16.36 5.82
CA THR A 44 3.24 -16.45 5.56
C THR A 44 3.66 -17.88 5.27
N VAL A 45 4.72 -18.03 4.47
CA VAL A 45 5.32 -19.32 4.15
C VAL A 45 6.75 -19.37 4.70
N LYS A 46 7.14 -20.52 5.23
CA LYS A 46 8.52 -20.73 5.69
C LYS A 46 9.44 -20.90 4.48
N MET A 47 10.43 -20.03 4.35
CA MET A 47 11.46 -20.08 3.33
C MET A 47 12.80 -20.44 3.96
N LYS A 48 13.47 -21.47 3.42
CA LYS A 48 14.84 -21.81 3.79
C LYS A 48 15.81 -20.97 2.98
N THR A 49 16.69 -20.24 3.65
CA THR A 49 17.86 -19.57 3.07
C THR A 49 19.13 -20.18 3.67
N PRO A 50 20.33 -19.91 3.09
CA PRO A 50 21.59 -20.33 3.69
C PRO A 50 21.78 -19.86 5.15
N GLU A 51 21.11 -18.77 5.53
CA GLU A 51 21.17 -18.15 6.85
C GLU A 51 20.11 -18.68 7.84
N GLY A 52 19.19 -19.56 7.40
CA GLY A 52 18.17 -20.16 8.26
C GLY A 52 16.76 -20.20 7.65
N GLU A 53 15.76 -20.53 8.46
CA GLU A 53 14.36 -20.45 8.08
C GLU A 53 13.79 -19.07 8.44
N PHE A 54 13.18 -18.41 7.46
CA PHE A 54 12.54 -17.10 7.63
C PHE A 54 11.09 -17.15 7.16
N ASP A 55 10.23 -16.31 7.76
CA ASP A 55 8.88 -16.09 7.27
C ASP A 55 8.93 -15.20 6.02
N ALA A 56 8.48 -15.74 4.90
CA ALA A 56 8.30 -15.01 3.66
C ALA A 56 6.82 -14.69 3.42
N PRO A 57 6.51 -13.61 2.68
CA PRO A 57 5.14 -13.30 2.28
C PRO A 57 4.50 -14.48 1.54
N GLY A 58 3.23 -14.75 1.84
CA GLY A 58 2.43 -15.68 1.06
C GLY A 58 2.25 -15.20 -0.38
N ASN A 59 1.97 -16.12 -1.30
CA ASN A 59 1.59 -15.79 -2.67
C ASN A 59 0.38 -16.62 -3.12
N ALA A 60 -0.40 -16.05 -4.04
CA ALA A 60 -1.53 -16.71 -4.66
C ALA A 60 -1.48 -16.53 -6.18
N GLN A 61 -1.67 -17.63 -6.92
CA GLN A 61 -1.71 -17.59 -8.39
C GLN A 61 -3.01 -16.97 -8.88
N LEU A 62 -2.91 -16.08 -9.87
CA LEU A 62 -4.06 -15.54 -10.59
C LEU A 62 -4.46 -16.49 -11.72
N THR A 63 -5.73 -16.47 -12.10
CA THR A 63 -6.25 -17.21 -13.25
C THR A 63 -6.48 -16.28 -14.43
N LYS A 64 -6.01 -16.65 -15.63
CA LYS A 64 -6.19 -15.89 -16.86
C LYS A 64 -7.49 -16.26 -17.55
N ASN A 65 -8.29 -15.27 -17.95
CA ASN A 65 -9.46 -15.48 -18.81
C ASN A 65 -9.12 -15.40 -20.32
N ALA A 66 -10.09 -15.68 -21.18
CA ALA A 66 -9.93 -15.68 -22.64
C ALA A 66 -9.52 -14.30 -23.21
N GLN A 67 -9.82 -13.21 -22.50
CA GLN A 67 -9.47 -11.85 -22.89
C GLN A 67 -8.06 -11.44 -22.42
N GLY A 68 -7.35 -12.30 -21.68
CA GLY A 68 -6.00 -12.01 -21.17
C GLY A 68 -5.97 -11.23 -19.86
N MET A 69 -7.10 -11.13 -19.17
CA MET A 69 -7.18 -10.60 -17.80
C MET A 69 -6.83 -11.71 -16.80
N TRP A 70 -5.91 -11.40 -15.89
CA TRP A 70 -5.58 -12.23 -14.74
C TRP A 70 -6.38 -11.77 -13.54
N SER A 71 -6.96 -12.71 -12.78
CA SER A 71 -7.75 -12.39 -11.59
C SER A 71 -7.52 -13.35 -10.44
N TYR A 72 -7.54 -12.83 -9.21
CA TYR A 72 -7.55 -13.59 -7.97
C TYR A 72 -8.47 -12.90 -6.96
N THR A 73 -9.30 -13.68 -6.26
CA THR A 73 -10.18 -13.18 -5.20
C THR A 73 -9.78 -13.81 -3.87
N THR A 74 -9.61 -12.98 -2.85
CA THR A 74 -9.24 -13.41 -1.50
C THR A 74 -10.39 -14.13 -0.80
N ALA A 75 -10.08 -14.79 0.33
CA ALA A 75 -11.09 -15.00 1.36
C ALA A 75 -11.56 -13.65 1.96
N VAL A 76 -12.60 -13.67 2.78
CA VAL A 76 -13.07 -12.45 3.47
C VAL A 76 -11.97 -11.90 4.36
N LEU A 77 -11.65 -10.62 4.18
CA LEU A 77 -10.60 -9.94 4.94
C LEU A 77 -11.15 -9.26 6.19
N SER A 78 -10.32 -9.18 7.23
CA SER A 78 -10.59 -8.35 8.41
C SER A 78 -10.34 -6.87 8.10
N PRO A 79 -10.90 -5.92 8.86
CA PRO A 79 -10.52 -4.51 8.72
C PRO A 79 -9.05 -4.29 9.05
N GLU A 80 -8.27 -3.79 8.10
CA GLU A 80 -6.84 -3.51 8.22
C GLU A 80 -6.35 -2.69 7.01
N LEU A 81 -5.13 -2.16 7.09
CA LEU A 81 -4.36 -1.72 5.91
C LEU A 81 -3.52 -2.90 5.40
N TYR A 82 -3.73 -3.25 4.13
CA TYR A 82 -3.02 -4.33 3.45
C TYR A 82 -2.07 -3.78 2.39
N SER A 83 -0.94 -4.46 2.22
CA SER A 83 0.11 -4.19 1.24
C SER A 83 0.28 -5.37 0.28
N TYR A 84 0.60 -5.08 -0.98
CA TYR A 84 0.74 -6.12 -2.00
C TYR A 84 1.58 -5.71 -3.22
N ALA A 85 2.01 -6.71 -3.97
CA ALA A 85 2.61 -6.57 -5.29
C ALA A 85 2.26 -7.78 -6.18
N PHE A 86 2.34 -7.60 -7.49
CA PHE A 86 2.26 -8.71 -8.44
C PHE A 86 3.64 -9.26 -8.75
N ASN A 87 3.70 -10.56 -9.05
CA ASN A 87 4.81 -11.17 -9.77
C ASN A 87 4.30 -11.61 -11.14
N VAL A 88 4.93 -11.13 -12.21
CA VAL A 88 4.60 -11.47 -13.60
C VAL A 88 5.81 -12.13 -14.22
N ASP A 89 5.72 -13.43 -14.52
CA ASP A 89 6.81 -14.21 -15.11
C ASP A 89 8.17 -14.04 -14.37
N GLY A 90 8.14 -13.90 -13.05
CA GLY A 90 9.32 -13.72 -12.20
C GLY A 90 9.66 -12.27 -11.87
N LEU A 91 9.04 -11.28 -12.54
CA LEU A 91 9.24 -9.86 -12.26
C LEU A 91 8.23 -9.34 -11.23
N ASN A 92 8.73 -8.80 -10.13
CA ASN A 92 7.88 -8.09 -9.17
C ASN A 92 7.51 -6.71 -9.72
N ILE A 93 6.22 -6.43 -9.80
CA ILE A 93 5.67 -5.15 -10.26
C ILE A 93 4.58 -4.65 -9.30
N ASN A 94 4.42 -3.33 -9.28
CA ASN A 94 3.25 -2.71 -8.68
C ASN A 94 2.04 -2.85 -9.61
N ASP A 95 0.84 -2.85 -9.03
CA ASP A 95 -0.43 -2.76 -9.71
C ASP A 95 -0.55 -1.42 -10.47
N PRO A 96 -0.58 -1.45 -11.82
CA PRO A 96 -0.71 -0.23 -12.63
C PRO A 96 -2.07 0.47 -12.47
N ALA A 97 -3.09 -0.22 -11.95
CA ALA A 97 -4.43 0.31 -11.73
C ALA A 97 -4.62 0.91 -10.33
N ASN A 98 -3.68 0.72 -9.40
CA ASN A 98 -3.74 1.27 -8.05
C ASN A 98 -2.69 2.36 -7.83
N ILE A 99 -3.14 3.60 -7.68
CA ILE A 99 -2.25 4.74 -7.41
C ILE A 99 -1.77 4.80 -5.95
N TYR A 100 -2.42 4.07 -5.04
CA TYR A 100 -2.07 4.07 -3.63
C TYR A 100 -0.90 3.11 -3.40
N MET A 101 0.22 3.68 -2.97
CA MET A 101 1.46 2.95 -2.71
C MET A 101 2.14 3.47 -1.44
N ASN A 102 2.83 2.59 -0.75
CA ASN A 102 3.80 2.94 0.28
C ASN A 102 5.22 2.74 -0.28
N ARG A 103 6.19 3.36 0.40
CA ARG A 103 7.62 3.15 0.14
C ARG A 103 8.26 2.70 1.43
N ASP A 104 8.93 1.56 1.40
CA ASP A 104 9.76 1.06 2.48
C ASP A 104 11.22 0.99 2.01
N ILE A 105 12.08 1.85 2.55
CA ILE A 105 13.47 2.05 2.13
C ILE A 105 13.60 2.20 0.60
N SER A 106 13.88 1.12 -0.15
CA SER A 106 14.05 1.12 -1.61
C SER A 106 12.92 0.42 -2.34
N THR A 107 12.00 -0.25 -1.63
CA THR A 107 10.86 -0.96 -2.20
C THR A 107 9.61 -0.10 -2.20
N TYR A 108 8.76 -0.33 -3.19
CA TYR A 108 7.42 0.22 -3.26
C TYR A 108 6.45 -0.96 -3.25
N SER A 109 5.32 -0.81 -2.58
CA SER A 109 4.22 -1.75 -2.67
C SER A 109 2.90 -0.99 -2.78
N ASN A 110 1.91 -1.59 -3.43
CA ASN A 110 0.57 -1.04 -3.45
C ASN A 110 -0.11 -1.31 -2.13
N ILE A 111 -1.03 -0.42 -1.74
CA ILE A 111 -1.81 -0.57 -0.51
C ILE A 111 -3.30 -0.47 -0.79
N PHE A 112 -4.10 -1.09 0.08
CA PHE A 112 -5.54 -0.89 0.15
C PHE A 112 -6.01 -1.06 1.59
N ILE A 113 -7.14 -0.42 1.94
CA ILE A 113 -7.68 -0.44 3.30
C ILE A 113 -9.04 -1.13 3.28
N ILE A 114 -9.27 -2.06 4.20
CA ILE A 114 -10.58 -2.68 4.45
C ILE A 114 -11.20 -2.08 5.70
N THR A 115 -12.45 -1.65 5.56
CA THR A 115 -13.27 -1.12 6.65
C THR A 115 -14.63 -1.81 6.59
N LYS A 116 -15.19 -2.19 7.74
CA LYS A 116 -16.52 -2.78 7.89
C LYS A 116 -17.43 -1.90 8.74
N THR A 117 -16.89 -1.24 9.77
CA THR A 117 -17.65 -0.37 10.66
C THR A 117 -16.84 0.86 11.06
N LYS A 118 -17.56 1.93 11.44
CA LYS A 118 -16.93 3.13 11.99
C LYS A 118 -16.17 2.79 13.27
N GLY A 119 -14.88 3.12 13.31
CA GLY A 119 -14.01 2.88 14.47
C GLY A 119 -13.26 1.55 14.46
N ASP A 120 -13.43 0.70 13.43
CA ASP A 120 -12.52 -0.43 13.24
C ASP A 120 -11.11 0.04 12.84
N LYS A 121 -10.15 -0.89 12.78
CA LYS A 121 -8.75 -0.55 12.48
C LYS A 121 -8.60 0.16 11.15
N GLY A 122 -9.16 -0.39 10.08
CA GLY A 122 -9.08 0.24 8.75
C GLY A 122 -9.69 1.64 8.73
N TYR A 123 -10.78 1.85 9.48
CA TYR A 123 -11.42 3.16 9.62
C TYR A 123 -10.44 4.19 10.22
N LEU A 124 -9.61 3.81 11.18
CA LEU A 124 -8.64 4.72 11.81
C LEU A 124 -7.55 5.21 10.84
N TYR A 125 -7.25 4.45 9.79
CA TYR A 125 -6.27 4.81 8.75
C TYR A 125 -6.90 5.48 7.53
N SER A 126 -8.24 5.48 7.45
CA SER A 126 -8.99 5.99 6.31
C SER A 126 -9.15 7.50 6.36
N ILE A 127 -9.31 8.11 5.18
CA ILE A 127 -9.67 9.52 5.07
C ILE A 127 -11.16 9.64 5.43
N ASN A 128 -11.44 10.28 6.55
CA ASN A 128 -12.79 10.49 7.08
C ASN A 128 -13.09 11.99 7.14
N GLU A 129 -14.38 12.36 7.15
CA GLU A 129 -14.83 13.75 7.29
C GLU A 129 -14.62 14.28 8.72
N VAL A 130 -13.38 14.61 9.05
CA VAL A 130 -12.97 15.18 10.35
C VAL A 130 -11.98 16.32 10.14
N PRO A 131 -11.79 17.22 11.12
CA PRO A 131 -10.72 18.22 11.04
C PRO A 131 -9.35 17.54 10.89
N HIS A 132 -8.64 17.86 9.81
CA HIS A 132 -7.31 17.31 9.54
C HIS A 132 -6.20 18.23 10.05
N GLY A 133 -5.15 17.62 10.57
CA GLY A 133 -3.88 18.29 10.83
C GLY A 133 -3.04 18.43 9.56
N ASN A 134 -1.88 19.08 9.69
CA ASN A 134 -0.92 19.23 8.59
C ASN A 134 0.29 18.32 8.79
N LEU A 135 0.83 17.82 7.68
CA LEU A 135 2.12 17.13 7.64
C LEU A 135 3.14 18.00 6.89
N ALA A 136 4.14 18.50 7.61
CA ALA A 136 5.21 19.31 7.06
C ALA A 136 6.52 18.53 6.98
N LYS A 137 7.23 18.64 5.86
CA LYS A 137 8.60 18.14 5.72
C LYS A 137 9.56 19.32 5.90
N VAL A 138 10.30 19.33 7.00
CA VAL A 138 11.15 20.46 7.40
C VAL A 138 12.62 20.05 7.28
N TRP A 139 13.42 20.91 6.66
CA TRP A 139 14.86 20.77 6.60
C TRP A 139 15.51 21.52 7.77
N TYR A 140 16.53 20.92 8.37
CA TYR A 140 17.29 21.53 9.47
C TYR A 140 18.76 21.16 9.37
N GLU A 141 19.61 22.10 9.77
CA GLU A 141 21.05 21.86 9.88
C GLU A 141 21.33 21.03 11.13
N SER A 142 22.14 19.97 10.98
CA SER A 142 22.64 19.18 12.11
C SER A 142 24.11 19.53 12.36
N PRO A 143 24.45 20.31 13.40
CA PRO A 143 25.84 20.68 13.68
C PRO A 143 26.74 19.46 13.93
N MET A 144 26.19 18.42 14.59
CA MET A 144 26.92 17.19 14.88
C MET A 144 27.25 16.39 13.61
N LEU A 145 26.30 16.28 12.67
CA LEU A 145 26.50 15.52 11.43
C LEU A 145 27.04 16.36 10.27
N LYS A 146 27.14 17.68 10.45
CA LYS A 146 27.62 18.66 9.46
C LYS A 146 26.87 18.55 8.11
N MET A 147 25.57 18.33 8.17
CA MET A 147 24.71 18.19 6.98
C MET A 147 23.28 18.65 7.23
N GLN A 148 22.58 18.96 6.15
CA GLN A 148 21.13 19.18 6.16
C GLN A 148 20.41 17.85 6.35
N ARG A 149 19.47 17.82 7.28
CA ARG A 149 18.60 16.69 7.54
C ARG A 149 17.15 17.10 7.32
N ARG A 150 16.29 16.10 7.11
CA ARG A 150 14.85 16.31 6.94
C ARG A 150 14.09 15.54 7.99
N MET A 151 13.09 16.17 8.59
CA MET A 151 12.12 15.54 9.48
C MET A 151 10.69 15.78 8.98
N THR A 152 9.77 14.89 9.38
CA THR A 152 8.33 15.06 9.14
C THR A 152 7.67 15.46 10.45
N ILE A 153 6.91 16.56 10.44
CA ILE A 153 6.21 17.09 11.60
C ILE A 153 4.71 17.03 11.32
N TYR A 154 3.96 16.39 12.21
CA TYR A 154 2.50 16.49 12.24
C TYR A 154 2.09 17.62 13.20
N THR A 155 1.22 18.52 12.74
CA THR A 155 0.55 19.49 13.60
C THR A 155 -0.95 19.20 13.63
N PRO A 156 -1.61 19.25 14.81
CA PRO A 156 -3.03 18.91 14.91
C PRO A 156 -3.92 19.94 14.20
N ALA A 157 -5.17 19.55 13.90
CA ALA A 157 -6.15 20.48 13.35
C ALA A 157 -6.32 21.73 14.23
N GLY A 158 -6.27 22.91 13.60
CA GLY A 158 -6.38 24.20 14.31
C GLY A 158 -5.09 24.68 15.00
N TYR A 159 -3.94 24.07 14.72
CA TYR A 159 -2.63 24.46 15.26
C TYR A 159 -2.34 25.96 15.12
N ASP A 160 -2.72 26.56 13.99
CA ASP A 160 -2.43 27.96 13.65
C ASP A 160 -3.14 29.00 14.55
N LYS A 161 -3.99 28.55 15.49
CA LYS A 161 -4.66 29.39 16.48
C LYS A 161 -3.77 29.80 17.66
N GLY A 162 -2.48 29.45 17.65
CA GLY A 162 -1.47 30.00 18.57
C GLY A 162 -1.44 29.39 19.96
N LYS A 163 -1.76 28.09 20.10
CA LYS A 163 -1.70 27.36 21.37
C LYS A 163 -0.42 26.51 21.47
N ALA A 164 0.10 26.29 22.68
CA ALA A 164 1.14 25.31 22.95
C ALA A 164 0.59 23.87 23.02
N TYR A 165 1.35 22.91 22.49
CA TYR A 165 0.99 21.49 22.45
C TYR A 165 2.12 20.62 23.01
N PRO A 166 1.83 19.46 23.64
CA PRO A 166 2.86 18.48 23.97
C PRO A 166 3.51 17.94 22.67
N VAL A 167 4.76 17.49 22.79
CA VAL A 167 5.53 16.96 21.66
C VAL A 167 5.81 15.48 21.86
N LEU A 168 5.47 14.67 20.84
CA LEU A 168 5.83 13.26 20.75
C LEU A 168 6.91 13.09 19.68
N TYR A 169 8.07 12.54 20.05
CA TYR A 169 9.10 12.12 19.12
C TYR A 169 8.88 10.64 18.77
N LEU A 170 8.53 10.36 17.52
CA LEU A 170 8.30 9.01 17.01
C LEU A 170 9.44 8.61 16.06
N LEU A 171 10.17 7.55 16.42
CA LEU A 171 11.32 7.05 15.66
C LEU A 171 10.97 5.73 14.96
N HIS A 172 11.48 5.55 13.74
CA HIS A 172 11.40 4.27 13.02
C HIS A 172 12.60 3.37 13.37
N GLY A 173 12.51 2.08 13.04
CA GLY A 173 13.59 1.11 13.15
C GLY A 173 14.56 1.13 11.98
#